data_AF-A0A8G0LR04-F1
#
_entry.id   AF-A0A8G0LR04-F1
#
_cell.length_a   1.000
_cell.length_b   1.000
_cell.length_c   1.000
_cell.angle_alpha   90.00
_cell.angle_beta   90.00
_cell.angle_gamma   90.00
#
_symmetry.space_group_name_H-M   'P 1'
#
loop_
_entity.id
_entity.type
_entity.pdbx_description
1 polymer ?
#
loop_
_entity_poly.entity_id
_entity_poly.type
_entity_poly.pdbx_seq_one_letter_code
_entity_poly.pdbx_strand_id
1 'polypeptide(L)'
;MLLTPLQSRLAASLAGLLVVLMLYILLFAPTAALALELAAPPLSDLTTPAEPLRLDAESHSFYEPDFALFDRGIVGRAPVDSTPLQNNIPIPLNLEPGASACYVVQKSVIFSGSGSSGSSSSKQELKRDDQGLDIRADDNNTPNDDQGSSPTRTLYLSANTCLQPHSTSSDTATPPQLRFFISTSSKDGCPDVTKPAAGVQSKAFVEGAVMYSLNATGDVYVTVSAPNVTKDFQGIYNFEIAASIDAYYYQYNSKDGQLLWMDSDAKSALLQTAALTSNTSQIESIMNAGPQYELYVQGSKAPILDGLTRSVCGMNNVAQIASKRLDNGQMNNNELVRTKMTDKGPGGWPRQQYYFEGLNSSSSYSGILVKVVNATTNSKRQNTGVIGGGGTVFPPTDFQTSAGTNCNLITDLDFCDDVQWAAPGNNKFNNTELGNLYDAYAKQMYANFQNVMMQIPCEAPSTQRYSLAVNCNNCTVAYKQWLCAVAIPRCEDFSKQNNYTIPRNVAQSFPNGTFLPDALRQELMKTPAFNTSRTTFIDEVIAPGPYKEILPCADLCYGVVQGCPAAIGFGCPEAGKLGFNVSYGLRDPNGGAVTCNYPGEPRTQVSASGAIKPSLVLLVTALGLGSGLLL
;
A
#
# COMPACT_ATOMS: atom_id res chain seq x y z
N MET A 1 8.05 61.89 -16.34
CA MET A 1 7.04 62.82 -15.78
C MET A 1 6.69 62.33 -14.39
N LEU A 2 6.83 63.15 -13.34
CA LEU A 2 6.34 62.77 -12.01
C LEU A 2 4.85 63.10 -11.90
N LEU A 3 4.03 62.07 -11.64
CA LEU A 3 2.62 62.23 -11.30
C LEU A 3 2.50 62.81 -9.88
N THR A 4 1.54 63.71 -9.67
CA THR A 4 1.27 64.27 -8.34
C THR A 4 0.73 63.18 -7.39
N PRO A 5 0.93 63.30 -6.06
CA PRO A 5 0.48 62.29 -5.11
C PRO A 5 -1.05 62.04 -5.14
N LEU A 6 -1.85 63.01 -5.60
CA LEU A 6 -3.29 62.83 -5.81
C LEU A 6 -3.59 61.91 -7.01
N GLN A 7 -2.86 62.08 -8.12
CA GLN A 7 -3.00 61.24 -9.33
C GLN A 7 -2.48 59.81 -9.10
N SER A 8 -1.42 59.65 -8.30
CA SER A 8 -0.94 58.33 -7.87
C SER A 8 -1.99 57.57 -7.04
N ARG A 9 -2.67 58.25 -6.11
CA ARG A 9 -3.76 57.64 -5.32
C ARG A 9 -4.97 57.28 -6.17
N LEU A 10 -5.34 58.12 -7.14
CA LEU A 10 -6.41 57.80 -8.09
C LEU A 10 -6.07 56.54 -8.91
N ALA A 11 -4.87 56.47 -9.48
CA ALA A 11 -4.41 55.31 -10.24
C ALA A 11 -4.39 54.02 -9.40
N ALA A 12 -3.89 54.08 -8.16
CA ALA A 12 -3.90 52.95 -7.23
C ALA A 12 -5.32 52.47 -6.88
N SER A 13 -6.26 53.40 -6.65
CA SER A 13 -7.67 53.05 -6.39
C SER A 13 -8.36 52.40 -7.58
N LEU A 14 -8.07 52.87 -8.80
CA LEU A 14 -8.66 52.36 -10.04
C LEU A 14 -8.11 50.98 -10.41
N ALA A 15 -6.81 50.75 -10.18
CA ALA A 15 -6.19 49.42 -10.29
C ALA A 15 -6.79 48.43 -9.27
N GLY A 16 -6.95 48.84 -8.01
CA GLY A 16 -7.59 48.02 -6.97
C GLY A 16 -9.03 47.64 -7.32
N LEU A 17 -9.81 48.60 -7.84
CA LEU A 17 -11.21 48.35 -8.23
C LEU A 17 -11.32 47.41 -9.44
N LEU A 18 -10.41 47.49 -10.41
CA LEU A 18 -10.33 46.53 -11.53
C LEU A 18 -9.96 45.11 -11.07
N VAL A 19 -9.05 44.95 -10.11
CA VAL A 19 -8.70 43.63 -9.54
C VAL A 19 -9.89 43.01 -8.80
N VAL A 20 -10.62 43.80 -8.01
CA VAL A 20 -11.84 43.34 -7.33
C VAL A 20 -12.95 42.99 -8.33
N LEU A 21 -13.11 43.77 -9.41
CA LEU A 21 -14.08 43.47 -10.48
C LEU A 21 -13.74 42.15 -11.19
N MET A 22 -12.46 41.91 -11.50
CA MET A 22 -11.99 40.66 -12.12
C MET A 22 -12.22 39.45 -11.20
N LEU A 23 -11.93 39.57 -9.90
CA LEU A 23 -12.21 38.53 -8.91
C LEU A 23 -13.72 38.26 -8.78
N TYR A 24 -14.56 39.30 -8.79
CA TYR A 24 -16.01 39.15 -8.76
C TYR A 24 -16.53 38.41 -10.00
N ILE A 25 -16.05 38.77 -11.20
CA ILE A 25 -16.45 38.09 -12.44
C ILE A 25 -15.96 36.63 -12.45
N LEU A 26 -14.76 36.33 -11.96
CA LEU A 26 -14.22 34.97 -11.88
C LEU A 26 -14.97 34.07 -10.86
N LEU A 27 -15.47 34.65 -9.76
CA LEU A 27 -16.14 33.89 -8.69
C LEU A 27 -17.66 33.80 -8.86
N PHE A 28 -18.28 34.76 -9.57
CA PHE A 28 -19.74 34.88 -9.68
C PHE A 28 -20.28 34.89 -11.13
N ALA A 29 -19.45 34.58 -12.13
CA ALA A 29 -19.97 34.28 -13.46
C ALA A 29 -20.88 33.03 -13.39
N PRO A 30 -22.17 33.12 -13.78
CA PRO A 30 -23.09 32.00 -13.71
C PRO A 30 -22.72 30.96 -14.78
N THR A 31 -22.20 29.82 -14.34
CA THR A 31 -22.08 28.64 -15.20
C THR A 31 -23.48 28.10 -15.47
N ALA A 32 -23.90 28.15 -16.74
CA ALA A 32 -25.19 27.59 -17.15
C ALA A 32 -25.13 26.06 -17.09
N ALA A 33 -25.59 25.49 -15.98
CA ALA A 33 -25.84 24.07 -15.87
C ALA A 33 -27.12 23.71 -16.63
N LEU A 34 -26.98 23.10 -17.81
CA LEU A 34 -28.08 22.49 -18.55
C LEU A 34 -28.51 21.21 -17.82
N ALA A 35 -29.49 21.33 -16.91
CA ALA A 35 -30.25 20.21 -16.41
C ALA A 35 -31.34 19.85 -17.44
N LEU A 36 -31.31 18.63 -17.98
CA LEU A 36 -32.36 18.12 -18.85
C LEU A 36 -33.47 17.53 -17.97
N GLU A 37 -34.64 18.16 -17.94
CA GLU A 37 -35.79 17.65 -17.19
C GLU A 37 -36.40 16.41 -17.86
N LEU A 38 -36.68 15.37 -17.07
CA LEU A 38 -37.64 14.32 -17.41
C LEU A 38 -38.89 14.52 -16.55
N ALA A 39 -40.03 14.71 -17.20
CA ALA A 39 -41.28 15.04 -16.53
C ALA A 39 -41.87 13.83 -15.75
N ALA A 40 -42.37 14.09 -14.55
CA ALA A 40 -43.09 13.12 -13.74
C ALA A 40 -44.61 13.18 -14.00
N PRO A 41 -45.30 12.03 -14.19
CA PRO A 41 -46.76 11.97 -14.13
C PRO A 41 -47.27 11.96 -12.66
N PRO A 42 -48.54 12.34 -12.42
CA PRO A 42 -48.97 12.79 -11.10
C PRO A 42 -49.37 11.69 -10.11
N LEU A 43 -49.34 12.07 -8.84
CA LEU A 43 -49.76 11.32 -7.67
C LEU A 43 -51.27 11.03 -7.67
N SER A 44 -51.66 9.80 -7.31
CA SER A 44 -53.02 9.48 -6.85
C SER A 44 -52.95 8.61 -5.60
N ASP A 45 -53.67 9.05 -4.59
CA ASP A 45 -53.78 8.49 -3.25
C ASP A 45 -54.83 7.37 -3.20
N LEU A 46 -54.60 6.31 -2.39
CA LEU A 46 -55.56 5.82 -1.38
C LEU A 46 -55.00 4.65 -0.56
N THR A 47 -55.66 4.39 0.57
CA THR A 47 -55.14 3.62 1.71
C THR A 47 -55.99 2.40 2.11
N THR A 48 -55.34 1.36 2.66
CA THR A 48 -55.87 0.35 3.64
C THR A 48 -56.76 -0.80 3.07
N PRO A 49 -57.14 -1.86 3.85
CA PRO A 49 -56.40 -3.13 3.81
C PRO A 49 -57.28 -4.43 3.85
N ALA A 50 -56.63 -5.59 4.11
CA ALA A 50 -57.22 -6.89 4.53
C ALA A 50 -58.02 -7.67 3.46
N GLU A 51 -58.09 -9.00 3.38
CA GLU A 51 -57.37 -10.20 3.85
C GLU A 51 -58.07 -11.40 3.11
N PRO A 52 -57.99 -12.70 3.46
CA PRO A 52 -57.56 -13.72 2.48
C PRO A 52 -58.68 -14.70 2.03
N LEU A 53 -58.26 -15.87 1.50
CA LEU A 53 -59.04 -17.04 1.01
C LEU A 53 -59.30 -17.00 -0.52
N ARG A 54 -59.28 -18.13 -1.27
CA ARG A 54 -59.04 -19.53 -0.90
C ARG A 54 -58.44 -20.30 -2.08
N LEU A 55 -57.64 -21.33 -1.80
CA LEU A 55 -57.09 -22.26 -2.80
C LEU A 55 -58.00 -23.49 -2.89
N ASP A 56 -58.40 -23.88 -4.11
CA ASP A 56 -58.83 -25.24 -4.44
C ASP A 56 -58.21 -25.62 -5.80
N ALA A 57 -57.80 -26.88 -5.93
CA ALA A 57 -56.96 -27.38 -7.01
C ALA A 57 -57.68 -28.47 -7.81
N GLU A 58 -57.33 -28.62 -9.09
CA GLU A 58 -57.39 -29.94 -9.75
C GLU A 58 -56.52 -30.02 -11.02
N SER A 59 -56.39 -31.23 -11.58
CA SER A 59 -55.22 -31.73 -12.31
C SER A 59 -55.43 -32.01 -13.82
N HIS A 60 -54.35 -32.48 -14.49
CA HIS A 60 -54.26 -33.04 -15.85
C HIS A 60 -54.03 -32.04 -17.02
N SER A 61 -53.30 -32.37 -18.09
CA SER A 61 -52.51 -33.58 -18.45
C SER A 61 -51.45 -33.28 -19.53
N PHE A 62 -50.55 -34.25 -19.74
CA PHE A 62 -49.38 -34.27 -20.65
C PHE A 62 -49.63 -33.82 -22.11
N TYR A 63 -48.62 -33.19 -22.71
CA TYR A 63 -48.45 -32.97 -24.15
C TYR A 63 -46.95 -33.15 -24.50
N GLU A 64 -46.66 -33.93 -25.53
CA GLU A 64 -45.32 -34.26 -26.01
C GLU A 64 -45.24 -33.98 -27.52
N PRO A 65 -44.42 -33.02 -27.98
CA PRO A 65 -44.25 -32.73 -29.40
C PRO A 65 -43.01 -33.41 -30.00
N ASP A 66 -43.22 -34.15 -31.08
CA ASP A 66 -42.17 -34.70 -31.94
C ASP A 66 -41.61 -33.61 -32.87
N PHE A 67 -40.28 -33.54 -33.03
CA PHE A 67 -39.61 -32.63 -33.96
C PHE A 67 -38.46 -33.33 -34.69
N ALA A 68 -38.55 -33.33 -36.01
CA ALA A 68 -37.65 -34.05 -36.88
C ALA A 68 -36.24 -33.43 -36.96
N LEU A 69 -35.24 -34.30 -36.93
CA LEU A 69 -33.97 -34.21 -37.68
C LEU A 69 -33.29 -32.82 -37.74
N PHE A 70 -32.67 -32.42 -36.62
CA PHE A 70 -31.45 -31.63 -36.73
C PHE A 70 -30.25 -32.53 -37.00
N ASP A 71 -29.51 -32.14 -38.04
CA ASP A 71 -28.32 -32.80 -38.57
C ASP A 71 -27.25 -33.01 -37.47
N ARG A 72 -26.78 -34.26 -37.31
CA ARG A 72 -25.65 -34.58 -36.40
C ARG A 72 -24.30 -34.26 -37.08
N GLY A 73 -24.22 -33.06 -37.66
CA GLY A 73 -23.06 -32.52 -38.33
C GLY A 73 -21.99 -32.04 -37.36
N ILE A 74 -21.12 -32.96 -36.93
CA ILE A 74 -19.83 -32.68 -36.28
C ILE A 74 -19.97 -31.94 -34.92
N VAL A 75 -20.17 -32.74 -33.87
CA VAL A 75 -19.51 -32.43 -32.59
C VAL A 75 -18.02 -32.33 -32.88
N GLY A 76 -17.45 -31.13 -32.75
CA GLY A 76 -16.00 -30.94 -32.86
C GLY A 76 -15.33 -31.88 -31.88
N ARG A 77 -14.47 -32.79 -32.37
CA ARG A 77 -13.72 -33.70 -31.51
C ARG A 77 -12.91 -32.85 -30.53
N ALA A 78 -13.21 -32.95 -29.24
CA ALA A 78 -12.39 -32.34 -28.21
C ALA A 78 -10.94 -32.81 -28.40
N PRO A 79 -9.96 -31.89 -28.50
CA PRO A 79 -8.56 -32.28 -28.52
C PRO A 79 -8.19 -32.95 -27.20
N VAL A 80 -7.32 -33.95 -27.33
CA VAL A 80 -6.59 -34.69 -26.30
C VAL A 80 -6.47 -33.93 -24.96
N ASP A 81 -7.08 -34.48 -23.92
CA ASP A 81 -6.85 -34.22 -22.49
C ASP A 81 -6.84 -32.74 -22.01
N SER A 82 -7.64 -31.88 -22.65
CA SER A 82 -7.83 -30.49 -22.16
C SER A 82 -8.61 -30.43 -20.84
N THR A 83 -8.04 -29.80 -19.81
CA THR A 83 -8.69 -29.63 -18.50
C THR A 83 -9.56 -28.36 -18.48
N PRO A 84 -10.86 -28.44 -18.14
CA PRO A 84 -11.73 -27.27 -18.11
C PRO A 84 -11.47 -26.37 -16.90
N LEU A 85 -11.24 -25.08 -17.13
CA LEU A 85 -11.11 -24.06 -16.09
C LEU A 85 -12.47 -23.42 -15.77
N GLN A 86 -12.76 -23.23 -14.48
CA GLN A 86 -13.98 -22.60 -13.98
C GLN A 86 -13.68 -21.21 -13.40
N ASN A 87 -14.71 -20.34 -13.36
CA ASN A 87 -14.58 -18.96 -12.89
C ASN A 87 -14.14 -18.90 -11.41
N ASN A 88 -13.02 -18.24 -11.12
CA ASN A 88 -12.42 -18.08 -9.80
C ASN A 88 -12.06 -19.41 -9.08
N ILE A 89 -11.82 -20.50 -9.82
CA ILE A 89 -11.38 -21.79 -9.26
C ILE A 89 -9.93 -22.08 -9.72
N PRO A 90 -8.94 -22.11 -8.82
CA PRO A 90 -7.58 -22.52 -9.16
C PRO A 90 -7.49 -24.05 -9.32
N ILE A 91 -6.69 -24.49 -10.29
CA ILE A 91 -6.37 -25.91 -10.51
C ILE A 91 -4.85 -26.10 -10.33
N PRO A 92 -4.39 -26.86 -9.32
CA PRO A 92 -2.99 -27.23 -9.16
C PRO A 92 -2.58 -28.35 -10.13
N LEU A 93 -1.35 -28.31 -10.64
CA LEU A 93 -0.77 -29.40 -11.43
C LEU A 93 0.76 -29.48 -11.25
N ASN A 94 1.27 -30.71 -11.29
CA ASN A 94 2.71 -31.00 -11.38
C ASN A 94 3.14 -31.14 -12.85
N LEU A 95 4.26 -30.52 -13.23
CA LEU A 95 4.91 -30.70 -14.52
C LEU A 95 6.37 -31.09 -14.35
N GLU A 96 6.79 -32.11 -15.10
CA GLU A 96 8.21 -32.41 -15.30
C GLU A 96 8.85 -31.35 -16.21
N PRO A 97 10.17 -31.06 -16.08
CA PRO A 97 10.87 -30.16 -16.99
C PRO A 97 10.71 -30.59 -18.46
N GLY A 98 10.34 -29.65 -19.33
CA GLY A 98 10.05 -29.92 -20.75
C GLY A 98 8.63 -30.39 -21.06
N ALA A 99 7.82 -30.75 -20.05
CA ALA A 99 6.43 -31.12 -20.23
C ALA A 99 5.49 -29.89 -20.35
N SER A 100 4.29 -30.11 -20.88
CA SER A 100 3.25 -29.10 -20.97
C SER A 100 1.87 -29.65 -20.62
N ALA A 101 0.97 -28.77 -20.21
CA ALA A 101 -0.41 -29.09 -19.83
C ALA A 101 -1.41 -28.17 -20.55
N CYS A 102 -2.53 -28.75 -20.98
CA CYS A 102 -3.55 -28.10 -21.80
C CYS A 102 -4.82 -27.82 -20.97
N TYR A 103 -5.28 -26.57 -21.04
CA TYR A 103 -6.50 -26.11 -20.37
C TYR A 103 -7.44 -25.42 -21.35
N VAL A 104 -8.73 -25.44 -21.05
CA VAL A 104 -9.77 -24.73 -21.82
C VAL A 104 -10.69 -23.93 -20.91
N VAL A 105 -10.88 -22.66 -21.21
CA VAL A 105 -11.96 -21.84 -20.65
C VAL A 105 -13.10 -21.83 -21.67
N GLN A 106 -14.19 -22.52 -21.34
CA GLN A 106 -15.33 -22.64 -22.24
C GLN A 106 -16.12 -21.32 -22.36
N LYS A 107 -16.70 -21.07 -23.52
CA LYS A 107 -17.60 -19.94 -23.79
C LYS A 107 -18.75 -19.88 -22.78
N SER A 108 -19.28 -21.03 -22.36
CA SER A 108 -20.30 -21.15 -21.31
C SER A 108 -19.87 -20.51 -19.98
N VAL A 109 -18.60 -20.65 -19.58
CA VAL A 109 -18.04 -20.07 -18.37
C VAL A 109 -17.78 -18.57 -18.56
N ILE A 110 -17.18 -18.18 -19.69
CA ILE A 110 -16.86 -16.77 -19.99
C ILE A 110 -18.13 -15.91 -20.01
N PHE A 111 -19.18 -16.37 -20.69
CA PHE A 111 -20.45 -15.66 -20.81
C PHE A 111 -21.48 -16.04 -19.75
N SER A 112 -21.09 -16.81 -18.72
CA SER A 112 -21.95 -17.02 -17.55
C SER A 112 -22.28 -15.67 -16.89
N GLY A 113 -23.57 -15.40 -16.71
CA GLY A 113 -24.07 -14.10 -16.23
C GLY A 113 -24.40 -13.07 -17.32
N SER A 114 -24.25 -13.34 -18.62
CA SER A 114 -24.71 -12.40 -19.67
C SER A 114 -26.21 -12.49 -19.99
N GLY A 115 -27.00 -13.16 -19.14
CA GLY A 115 -28.46 -13.17 -19.19
C GLY A 115 -29.03 -12.06 -18.31
N SER A 116 -29.40 -10.93 -18.93
CA SER A 116 -30.25 -9.87 -18.38
C SER A 116 -30.03 -9.49 -16.90
N SER A 117 -29.12 -8.54 -16.64
CA SER A 117 -29.22 -7.69 -15.44
C SER A 117 -30.38 -6.70 -15.59
N GLY A 118 -31.60 -7.23 -15.48
CA GLY A 118 -32.85 -6.49 -15.47
C GLY A 118 -33.77 -7.09 -14.41
N SER A 119 -33.70 -6.54 -13.20
CA SER A 119 -34.61 -6.72 -12.07
C SER A 119 -34.89 -8.14 -11.52
N SER A 120 -34.71 -8.26 -10.20
CA SER A 120 -35.53 -9.05 -9.26
C SER A 120 -36.09 -10.43 -9.68
N SER A 121 -35.74 -11.41 -8.85
CA SER A 121 -36.47 -12.67 -8.64
C SER A 121 -38.01 -12.53 -8.62
N SER A 122 -38.67 -13.04 -9.66
CA SER A 122 -40.04 -13.59 -9.59
C SER A 122 -40.21 -14.71 -10.60
N LYS A 123 -40.85 -15.81 -10.17
CA LYS A 123 -41.19 -16.96 -11.01
C LYS A 123 -42.51 -16.70 -11.74
N GLN A 124 -42.82 -17.59 -12.69
CA GLN A 124 -44.07 -17.78 -13.45
C GLN A 124 -44.19 -16.94 -14.72
N GLU A 125 -44.82 -17.40 -15.80
CA GLU A 125 -45.15 -18.69 -16.43
C GLU A 125 -46.09 -18.32 -17.60
N LEU A 126 -46.22 -19.17 -18.62
CA LEU A 126 -47.01 -18.83 -19.81
C LEU A 126 -48.51 -19.13 -19.64
N LYS A 127 -49.37 -18.21 -20.12
CA LYS A 127 -50.46 -18.38 -21.13
C LYS A 127 -51.25 -17.05 -21.26
N ARG A 128 -51.66 -16.56 -22.44
CA ARG A 128 -52.73 -17.03 -23.39
C ARG A 128 -54.13 -17.05 -22.74
N ASP A 129 -55.25 -16.65 -23.34
CA ASP A 129 -55.62 -15.96 -24.61
C ASP A 129 -56.70 -14.88 -24.24
N ASP A 130 -57.38 -14.07 -25.07
CA ASP A 130 -57.50 -13.92 -26.54
C ASP A 130 -58.04 -12.50 -26.94
N GLN A 131 -58.05 -12.20 -28.25
CA GLN A 131 -58.96 -11.32 -29.02
C GLN A 131 -59.10 -9.79 -28.79
N GLY A 132 -58.88 -9.05 -29.89
CA GLY A 132 -59.28 -7.64 -30.08
C GLY A 132 -58.74 -7.05 -31.39
N LEU A 133 -59.50 -7.15 -32.50
CA LEU A 133 -59.20 -6.54 -33.82
C LEU A 133 -59.23 -4.99 -33.70
N ASP A 134 -58.56 -4.15 -34.51
CA ASP A 134 -58.57 -4.12 -35.98
C ASP A 134 -57.68 -2.96 -36.57
N ILE A 135 -57.48 -2.96 -37.90
CA ILE A 135 -57.17 -1.80 -38.80
C ILE A 135 -55.72 -1.24 -38.97
N ARG A 136 -55.12 -1.66 -40.11
CA ARG A 136 -54.41 -0.91 -41.21
C ARG A 136 -53.13 -0.06 -40.99
N ALA A 137 -52.07 -0.53 -41.68
CA ALA A 137 -51.15 0.16 -42.61
C ALA A 137 -50.40 1.46 -42.21
N ASP A 138 -49.06 1.43 -42.30
CA ASP A 138 -48.35 2.05 -43.44
C ASP A 138 -46.91 1.48 -43.60
N ASP A 139 -46.25 1.82 -44.72
CA ASP A 139 -44.90 1.41 -45.10
C ASP A 139 -43.78 1.96 -44.18
N ASN A 140 -42.75 1.15 -43.91
CA ASN A 140 -41.44 1.35 -44.54
C ASN A 140 -40.42 0.23 -44.24
N ASN A 141 -39.77 -0.21 -45.31
CA ASN A 141 -38.65 -1.16 -45.26
C ASN A 141 -37.34 -0.37 -45.08
N THR A 142 -36.70 -0.46 -43.92
CA THR A 142 -35.28 -0.10 -43.76
C THR A 142 -34.54 -1.24 -43.09
N PRO A 143 -33.75 -2.04 -43.83
CA PRO A 143 -32.87 -3.03 -43.23
C PRO A 143 -31.69 -2.30 -42.59
N ASN A 144 -31.81 -1.96 -41.31
CA ASN A 144 -30.64 -1.64 -40.51
C ASN A 144 -29.83 -2.93 -40.35
N ASP A 145 -28.79 -3.02 -41.16
CA ASP A 145 -27.77 -4.06 -41.19
C ASP A 145 -26.86 -3.90 -39.96
N ASP A 146 -27.45 -4.08 -38.77
CA ASP A 146 -26.76 -3.98 -37.49
C ASP A 146 -25.88 -5.23 -37.35
N GLN A 147 -24.68 -5.12 -37.92
CA GLN A 147 -23.67 -6.17 -37.97
C GLN A 147 -23.50 -6.77 -36.57
N GLY A 148 -23.87 -8.04 -36.44
CA GLY A 148 -23.85 -8.78 -35.19
C GLY A 148 -22.45 -8.89 -34.59
N SER A 149 -22.04 -7.85 -33.88
CA SER A 149 -20.83 -7.81 -33.07
C SER A 149 -20.99 -8.88 -32.01
N SER A 150 -20.33 -10.03 -32.24
CA SER A 150 -20.37 -11.16 -31.32
C SER A 150 -19.98 -10.67 -29.93
N PRO A 151 -20.78 -10.94 -28.88
CA PRO A 151 -20.53 -10.39 -27.56
C PRO A 151 -19.10 -10.72 -27.14
N THR A 152 -18.33 -9.69 -26.80
CA THR A 152 -16.97 -9.80 -26.29
C THR A 152 -16.99 -9.68 -24.78
N ARG A 153 -16.17 -10.47 -24.08
CA ARG A 153 -15.96 -10.30 -22.64
C ARG A 153 -14.49 -10.49 -22.29
N THR A 154 -14.01 -9.66 -21.37
CA THR A 154 -12.65 -9.77 -20.86
C THR A 154 -12.51 -11.00 -19.97
N LEU A 155 -11.53 -11.84 -20.29
CA LEU A 155 -11.11 -12.99 -19.52
C LEU A 155 -9.76 -12.68 -18.88
N TYR A 156 -9.66 -12.88 -17.58
CA TYR A 156 -8.45 -12.72 -16.78
C TYR A 156 -7.86 -14.10 -16.48
N LEU A 157 -6.65 -14.37 -16.98
CA LEU A 157 -5.87 -15.57 -16.69
C LEU A 157 -4.73 -15.20 -15.74
N SER A 158 -4.58 -15.98 -14.66
CA SER A 158 -3.51 -15.80 -13.69
C SER A 158 -3.01 -17.14 -13.18
N ALA A 159 -1.71 -17.28 -12.97
CA ALA A 159 -1.13 -18.46 -12.34
C ALA A 159 0.08 -18.13 -11.47
N ASN A 160 0.30 -18.98 -10.48
CA ASN A 160 1.42 -18.96 -9.55
C ASN A 160 2.15 -20.30 -9.56
N THR A 161 3.49 -20.27 -9.55
CA THR A 161 4.37 -21.43 -9.43
C THR A 161 4.57 -21.71 -7.94
N CYS A 162 4.09 -22.86 -7.46
CA CYS A 162 4.13 -23.20 -6.03
C CYS A 162 5.34 -24.04 -5.63
N LEU A 163 5.96 -24.74 -6.60
CA LEU A 163 7.27 -25.36 -6.48
C LEU A 163 8.01 -25.18 -7.80
N GLN A 164 9.32 -24.99 -7.72
CA GLN A 164 10.24 -24.94 -8.87
C GLN A 164 11.46 -25.84 -8.58
N PRO A 165 12.18 -26.32 -9.60
CA PRO A 165 13.43 -27.03 -9.43
C PRO A 165 14.45 -26.21 -8.63
N HIS A 166 15.20 -26.86 -7.75
CA HIS A 166 16.24 -26.24 -6.94
C HIS A 166 17.63 -26.51 -7.53
N SER A 167 18.57 -25.59 -7.33
CA SER A 167 19.97 -25.81 -7.69
C SER A 167 20.58 -26.90 -6.82
N THR A 168 21.41 -27.74 -7.44
CA THR A 168 22.18 -28.81 -6.80
C THR A 168 23.63 -28.40 -6.52
N SER A 169 24.15 -27.40 -7.24
CA SER A 169 25.31 -26.64 -6.78
C SER A 169 24.87 -25.65 -5.71
N SER A 170 25.79 -25.26 -4.83
CA SER A 170 25.56 -24.25 -3.79
C SER A 170 25.34 -22.82 -4.32
N ASP A 171 25.21 -22.65 -5.63
CA ASP A 171 24.98 -21.36 -6.28
C ASP A 171 23.51 -20.95 -6.18
N THR A 172 23.27 -19.65 -5.98
CA THR A 172 21.95 -19.02 -5.98
C THR A 172 21.40 -18.84 -7.40
N ALA A 173 21.54 -19.86 -8.24
CA ALA A 173 21.09 -19.81 -9.63
C ALA A 173 19.57 -19.91 -9.70
N THR A 174 18.91 -18.87 -10.21
CA THR A 174 17.45 -18.86 -10.38
C THR A 174 17.03 -19.86 -11.46
N PRO A 175 16.09 -20.79 -11.19
CA PRO A 175 15.63 -21.74 -12.20
C PRO A 175 14.82 -21.04 -13.30
N PRO A 176 14.85 -21.58 -14.54
CA PRO A 176 14.10 -21.00 -15.66
C PRO A 176 12.59 -21.06 -15.40
N GLN A 177 11.89 -19.99 -15.78
CA GLN A 177 10.49 -19.78 -15.42
C GLN A 177 9.52 -20.46 -16.41
N LEU A 178 8.33 -20.84 -15.90
CA LEU A 178 7.22 -21.38 -16.71
C LEU A 178 6.77 -20.39 -17.80
N ARG A 179 6.06 -20.89 -18.82
CA ARG A 179 5.46 -20.06 -19.89
C ARG A 179 4.02 -20.44 -20.19
N PHE A 180 3.20 -19.43 -20.46
CA PHE A 180 1.87 -19.56 -21.06
C PHE A 180 1.93 -19.42 -22.58
N PHE A 181 1.10 -20.19 -23.26
CA PHE A 181 0.72 -20.04 -24.67
C PHE A 181 -0.81 -20.03 -24.76
N ILE A 182 -1.39 -19.01 -25.38
CA ILE A 182 -2.84 -18.77 -25.44
C ILE A 182 -3.31 -18.77 -26.89
N SER A 183 -4.40 -19.50 -27.17
CA SER A 183 -5.12 -19.53 -28.45
C SER A 183 -6.61 -19.27 -28.24
N THR A 184 -7.22 -18.50 -29.15
CA THR A 184 -8.68 -18.31 -29.27
C THR A 184 -9.26 -19.07 -30.47
N SER A 185 -8.44 -19.86 -31.17
CA SER A 185 -8.83 -20.61 -32.36
C SER A 185 -9.24 -22.03 -31.97
N SER A 186 -10.52 -22.35 -32.17
CA SER A 186 -11.03 -23.72 -32.00
C SER A 186 -10.49 -24.72 -33.03
N LYS A 187 -9.82 -24.26 -34.09
CA LYS A 187 -9.13 -25.11 -35.07
C LYS A 187 -7.76 -25.56 -34.57
N ASP A 188 -7.05 -24.66 -33.88
CA ASP A 188 -5.70 -24.90 -33.37
C ASP A 188 -5.73 -25.50 -31.96
N GLY A 189 -6.79 -25.26 -31.18
CA GLY A 189 -6.96 -25.79 -29.83
C GLY A 189 -5.85 -25.31 -28.90
N CYS A 190 -5.35 -26.23 -28.05
CA CYS A 190 -4.18 -25.97 -27.21
C CYS A 190 -2.90 -25.89 -28.06
N PRO A 191 -2.15 -24.76 -28.02
CA PRO A 191 -0.95 -24.58 -28.81
C PRO A 191 0.12 -25.68 -28.60
N ASP A 192 0.68 -26.16 -29.72
CA ASP A 192 1.97 -26.87 -29.72
C ASP A 192 3.07 -25.87 -29.34
N VAL A 193 3.72 -26.13 -28.20
CA VAL A 193 4.77 -25.29 -27.63
C VAL A 193 6.08 -25.32 -28.43
N THR A 194 6.28 -26.34 -29.28
CA THR A 194 7.45 -26.49 -30.15
C THR A 194 7.29 -25.78 -31.49
N LYS A 195 6.03 -25.63 -31.96
CA LYS A 195 5.67 -25.00 -33.24
C LYS A 195 4.36 -24.21 -33.08
N PRO A 196 4.35 -23.09 -32.33
CA PRO A 196 3.14 -22.31 -32.11
C PRO A 196 2.59 -21.75 -33.43
N ALA A 197 1.28 -21.92 -33.63
CA ALA A 197 0.57 -21.43 -34.80
C ALA A 197 0.54 -19.89 -34.87
N ALA A 198 0.35 -19.35 -36.07
CA ALA A 198 0.26 -17.90 -36.28
C ALA A 198 -0.94 -17.32 -35.52
N GLY A 199 -0.68 -16.39 -34.60
CA GLY A 199 -1.69 -15.75 -33.74
C GLY A 199 -1.63 -16.19 -32.26
N VAL A 200 -0.96 -17.30 -31.94
CA VAL A 200 -0.76 -17.74 -30.55
C VAL A 200 0.02 -16.68 -29.77
N GLN A 201 -0.54 -16.25 -28.64
CA GLN A 201 0.10 -15.31 -27.73
C GLN A 201 0.94 -16.07 -26.71
N SER A 202 2.13 -15.59 -26.33
CA SER A 202 2.91 -16.21 -25.26
C SER A 202 3.38 -15.22 -24.22
N LYS A 203 3.44 -15.65 -22.96
CA LYS A 203 3.93 -14.84 -21.84
C LYS A 203 4.69 -15.72 -20.85
N ALA A 204 5.89 -15.29 -20.46
CA ALA A 204 6.64 -15.95 -19.41
C ALA A 204 6.07 -15.59 -18.03
N PHE A 205 6.20 -16.51 -17.08
CA PHE A 205 6.12 -16.18 -15.66
C PHE A 205 7.32 -15.32 -15.30
N VAL A 206 7.12 -14.39 -14.37
CA VAL A 206 8.15 -13.52 -13.80
C VAL A 206 8.05 -13.69 -12.30
N GLU A 207 9.14 -14.10 -11.66
CA GLU A 207 9.17 -14.36 -10.21
C GLU A 207 8.04 -15.31 -9.75
N GLY A 208 7.79 -16.35 -10.55
CA GLY A 208 6.85 -17.40 -10.23
C GLY A 208 5.39 -17.03 -10.49
N ALA A 209 5.07 -15.85 -11.03
CA ALA A 209 3.69 -15.44 -11.32
C ALA A 209 3.49 -14.93 -12.76
N VAL A 210 2.26 -15.06 -13.26
CA VAL A 210 1.84 -14.50 -14.55
C VAL A 210 0.41 -13.96 -14.46
N MET A 211 0.19 -12.80 -15.09
CA MET A 211 -1.12 -12.18 -15.29
C MET A 211 -1.30 -11.86 -16.77
N TYR A 212 -2.39 -12.32 -17.39
CA TYR A 212 -2.72 -12.08 -18.80
C TYR A 212 -4.23 -11.90 -19.00
N SER A 213 -4.65 -10.79 -19.63
CA SER A 213 -6.05 -10.50 -19.95
C SER A 213 -6.27 -10.43 -21.45
N LEU A 214 -7.38 -11.00 -21.92
CA LEU A 214 -7.79 -10.93 -23.32
C LEU A 214 -9.30 -10.73 -23.45
N ASN A 215 -9.76 -10.16 -24.56
CA ASN A 215 -11.18 -10.11 -24.90
C ASN A 215 -11.54 -11.36 -25.72
N ALA A 216 -12.39 -12.23 -25.17
CA ALA A 216 -12.81 -13.47 -25.80
C ALA A 216 -14.21 -13.33 -26.42
N THR A 217 -14.43 -14.02 -27.54
CA THR A 217 -15.73 -14.19 -28.24
C THR A 217 -16.23 -15.65 -28.22
N GLY A 218 -15.37 -16.57 -27.80
CA GLY A 218 -15.56 -18.02 -27.78
C GLY A 218 -14.62 -18.69 -26.78
N ASP A 219 -14.37 -19.98 -26.96
CA ASP A 219 -13.48 -20.75 -26.08
C ASP A 219 -12.04 -20.22 -26.14
N VAL A 220 -11.34 -20.28 -25.01
CA VAL A 220 -9.93 -19.90 -24.89
C VAL A 220 -9.11 -21.09 -24.42
N TYR A 221 -8.11 -21.47 -25.21
CA TYR A 221 -7.20 -22.57 -24.94
C TYR A 221 -5.89 -22.03 -24.39
N VAL A 222 -5.38 -22.64 -23.32
CA VAL A 222 -4.17 -22.22 -22.62
C VAL A 222 -3.27 -23.44 -22.40
N THR A 223 -2.08 -23.41 -23.00
CA THR A 223 -1.02 -24.38 -22.71
C THR A 223 -0.02 -23.77 -21.73
N VAL A 224 0.20 -24.43 -20.60
CA VAL A 224 1.28 -24.10 -19.65
C VAL A 224 2.46 -25.02 -19.94
N SER A 225 3.65 -24.47 -20.09
CA SER A 225 4.86 -25.19 -20.50
C SER A 225 5.99 -25.01 -19.48
N ALA A 226 6.59 -26.12 -19.08
CA ALA A 226 7.79 -26.15 -18.25
C ALA A 226 9.04 -26.11 -19.13
N PRO A 227 10.01 -25.22 -18.87
CA PRO A 227 11.26 -25.20 -19.62
C PRO A 227 12.10 -26.44 -19.32
N ASN A 228 12.92 -26.84 -20.29
CA ASN A 228 14.01 -27.78 -20.04
C ASN A 228 15.01 -27.14 -19.07
N VAL A 229 15.42 -27.89 -18.05
CA VAL A 229 16.44 -27.46 -17.08
C VAL A 229 17.80 -28.11 -17.38
N THR A 230 18.89 -27.49 -16.93
CA THR A 230 20.22 -28.11 -16.98
C THR A 230 20.35 -29.20 -15.91
N LYS A 231 21.42 -30.01 -15.98
CA LYS A 231 21.69 -31.08 -14.99
C LYS A 231 21.89 -30.55 -13.57
N ASP A 232 22.14 -29.26 -13.43
CA ASP A 232 22.44 -28.56 -12.18
C ASP A 232 21.16 -28.30 -11.37
N PHE A 233 19.97 -28.43 -11.96
CA PHE A 233 18.68 -28.29 -11.30
C PHE A 233 17.96 -29.63 -11.12
N GLN A 234 17.34 -29.85 -9.96
CA GLN A 234 16.54 -31.04 -9.67
C GLN A 234 15.16 -30.69 -9.10
N GLY A 235 14.20 -31.59 -9.36
CA GLY A 235 12.81 -31.45 -8.93
C GLY A 235 11.84 -31.20 -10.09
N ILE A 236 10.60 -30.91 -9.72
CA ILE A 236 9.48 -30.66 -10.64
C ILE A 236 9.00 -29.21 -10.51
N TYR A 237 8.21 -28.76 -11.48
CA TYR A 237 7.37 -27.59 -11.29
C TYR A 237 6.01 -28.03 -10.71
N ASN A 238 5.52 -27.30 -9.71
CA ASN A 238 4.10 -27.30 -9.35
C ASN A 238 3.58 -25.89 -9.59
N PHE A 239 2.39 -25.76 -10.17
CA PHE A 239 1.75 -24.47 -10.36
C PHE A 239 0.23 -24.58 -10.18
N GLU A 240 -0.39 -23.45 -9.85
CA GLU A 240 -1.83 -23.28 -9.81
C GLU A 240 -2.25 -22.26 -10.87
N ILE A 241 -3.20 -22.63 -11.74
CA ILE A 241 -3.79 -21.74 -12.75
C ILE A 241 -5.27 -21.48 -12.45
N ALA A 242 -5.68 -20.22 -12.58
CA ALA A 242 -7.07 -19.79 -12.39
C ALA A 242 -7.50 -18.86 -13.53
N ALA A 243 -8.77 -18.99 -13.92
CA ALA A 243 -9.45 -18.11 -14.86
C ALA A 243 -10.54 -17.30 -14.13
N SER A 244 -10.73 -16.04 -14.51
CA SER A 244 -11.78 -15.18 -13.94
C SER A 244 -12.38 -14.24 -14.98
N ILE A 245 -13.66 -13.91 -14.80
CA ILE A 245 -14.41 -13.00 -15.67
C ILE A 245 -14.56 -11.58 -15.11
N ASP A 246 -14.07 -11.34 -13.88
CA ASP A 246 -14.26 -10.08 -13.15
C ASP A 246 -12.92 -9.38 -12.85
N ALA A 247 -11.94 -10.11 -12.31
CA ALA A 247 -10.57 -9.64 -12.10
C ALA A 247 -9.62 -10.84 -11.90
N TYR A 248 -8.32 -10.64 -12.09
CA TYR A 248 -7.30 -11.67 -11.84
C TYR A 248 -7.44 -12.34 -10.47
N TYR A 249 -7.33 -13.67 -10.42
CA TYR A 249 -7.41 -14.43 -9.17
C TYR A 249 -6.11 -14.31 -8.35
N TYR A 250 -4.95 -14.49 -8.99
CA TYR A 250 -3.64 -14.12 -8.42
C TYR A 250 -3.21 -12.78 -9.00
N GLN A 251 -2.77 -11.85 -8.13
CA GLN A 251 -2.34 -10.52 -8.53
C GLN A 251 -0.94 -10.21 -8.02
N TYR A 252 -0.16 -9.48 -8.81
CA TYR A 252 1.04 -8.79 -8.35
C TYR A 252 0.95 -7.31 -8.74
N ASN A 253 1.41 -6.44 -7.87
CA ASN A 253 1.42 -4.99 -8.05
C ASN A 253 2.84 -4.50 -8.31
N SER A 254 2.98 -3.42 -9.09
CA SER A 254 4.24 -2.72 -9.32
C SER A 254 4.34 -1.40 -8.53
N LYS A 255 3.42 -1.14 -7.61
CA LYS A 255 3.46 0.01 -6.70
C LYS A 255 4.29 -0.34 -5.46
N ASP A 256 5.45 0.30 -5.36
CA ASP A 256 6.31 0.24 -4.18
C ASP A 256 5.69 0.98 -2.97
N GLY A 257 6.30 0.82 -1.80
CA GLY A 257 5.94 1.58 -0.59
C GLY A 257 4.69 1.09 0.15
N GLN A 258 4.13 -0.07 -0.21
CA GLN A 258 3.05 -0.69 0.58
C GLN A 258 3.57 -1.29 1.91
N LEU A 259 4.83 -1.71 1.93
CA LEU A 259 5.59 -2.11 3.12
C LEU A 259 6.70 -1.07 3.35
N LEU A 260 6.90 -0.71 4.62
CA LEU A 260 7.77 0.37 5.07
C LEU A 260 8.68 -0.16 6.17
N TRP A 261 9.98 -0.13 5.95
CA TRP A 261 10.99 -0.35 7.00
C TRP A 261 11.12 0.92 7.81
N MET A 262 10.76 0.86 9.10
CA MET A 262 10.81 2.00 10.01
C MET A 262 12.26 2.20 10.49
N ASP A 263 12.81 1.21 11.19
CA ASP A 263 14.24 1.11 11.55
C ASP A 263 14.61 -0.32 12.02
N SER A 264 15.87 -0.53 12.37
CA SER A 264 16.39 -1.77 12.94
C SER A 264 17.61 -1.54 13.83
N ASP A 265 17.81 -2.45 14.79
CA ASP A 265 19.05 -2.58 15.56
C ASP A 265 19.85 -3.81 15.10
N ALA A 266 20.71 -4.35 15.95
CA ALA A 266 21.56 -5.50 15.62
C ALA A 266 20.83 -6.84 15.57
N LYS A 267 19.61 -6.96 16.12
CA LYS A 267 18.82 -8.20 16.18
C LYS A 267 17.33 -8.04 15.91
N SER A 268 16.86 -6.80 15.83
CA SER A 268 15.44 -6.48 15.74
C SER A 268 15.19 -5.51 14.59
N ALA A 269 14.04 -5.64 13.94
CA ALA A 269 13.61 -4.75 12.85
C ALA A 269 12.12 -4.43 12.98
N LEU A 270 11.74 -3.21 12.61
CA LEU A 270 10.35 -2.78 12.58
C LEU A 270 9.94 -2.50 11.14
N LEU A 271 8.95 -3.25 10.66
CA LEU A 271 8.29 -3.00 9.40
C LEU A 271 6.80 -2.74 9.63
N GLN A 272 6.21 -1.86 8.81
CA GLN A 272 4.79 -1.51 8.87
C GLN A 272 4.21 -1.38 7.47
N THR A 273 2.90 -1.55 7.33
CA THR A 273 2.23 -1.19 6.09
C THR A 273 2.14 0.33 5.91
N ALA A 274 1.92 0.77 4.67
CA ALA A 274 1.26 2.04 4.42
C ALA A 274 -0.08 2.14 5.19
N ALA A 275 -0.57 3.37 5.39
CA ALA A 275 -1.85 3.62 6.03
C ALA A 275 -2.98 2.87 5.30
N LEU A 276 -3.77 2.10 6.06
CA LEU A 276 -4.80 1.21 5.51
C LEU A 276 -6.08 1.96 5.09
N THR A 277 -6.23 3.19 5.57
CA THR A 277 -7.28 4.14 5.15
C THR A 277 -6.78 5.57 5.28
N SER A 278 -7.44 6.48 4.56
CA SER A 278 -7.37 7.93 4.75
C SER A 278 -8.66 8.51 5.35
N ASN A 279 -9.61 7.65 5.75
CA ASN A 279 -10.90 8.04 6.31
C ASN A 279 -10.97 7.70 7.80
N THR A 280 -11.11 8.73 8.63
CA THR A 280 -11.14 8.61 10.10
C THR A 280 -12.30 7.76 10.61
N SER A 281 -13.44 7.72 9.91
CA SER A 281 -14.59 6.88 10.28
C SER A 281 -14.34 5.37 10.11
N GLN A 282 -13.27 4.98 9.43
CA GLN A 282 -12.90 3.57 9.22
C GLN A 282 -11.81 3.08 10.19
N ILE A 283 -11.31 3.94 11.08
CA ILE A 283 -10.19 3.58 11.99
C ILE A 283 -10.59 2.41 12.89
N GLU A 284 -11.69 2.54 13.63
CA GLU A 284 -12.18 1.51 14.54
C GLU A 284 -12.53 0.21 13.82
N SER A 285 -13.20 0.27 12.66
CA SER A 285 -13.60 -0.92 11.92
C SER A 285 -12.42 -1.68 11.31
N ILE A 286 -11.36 -0.99 10.88
CA ILE A 286 -10.12 -1.62 10.39
C ILE A 286 -9.32 -2.22 11.54
N MET A 287 -9.20 -1.53 12.67
CA MET A 287 -8.51 -2.06 13.86
C MET A 287 -9.24 -3.32 14.39
N ASN A 288 -10.57 -3.31 14.43
CA ASN A 288 -11.39 -4.45 14.84
C ASN A 288 -11.41 -5.60 13.83
N ALA A 289 -11.25 -5.33 12.52
CA ALA A 289 -11.13 -6.36 11.49
C ALA A 289 -9.81 -7.16 11.58
N GLY A 290 -8.81 -6.61 12.27
CA GLY A 290 -7.51 -7.25 12.50
C GLY A 290 -6.62 -7.31 11.25
N PRO A 291 -5.52 -8.07 11.33
CA PRO A 291 -4.57 -8.24 10.23
C PRO A 291 -5.20 -8.68 8.90
N GLN A 292 -4.78 -8.04 7.81
CA GLN A 292 -5.24 -8.28 6.43
C GLN A 292 -4.09 -8.67 5.48
N TYR A 293 -2.85 -8.54 5.94
CA TYR A 293 -1.65 -8.79 5.14
C TYR A 293 -0.82 -9.92 5.76
N GLU A 294 -0.18 -10.67 4.89
CA GLU A 294 0.88 -11.62 5.23
C GLU A 294 2.23 -11.04 4.84
N LEU A 295 3.27 -11.48 5.52
CA LEU A 295 4.64 -11.06 5.26
C LEU A 295 5.54 -12.29 5.11
N TYR A 296 6.34 -12.31 4.04
CA TYR A 296 7.32 -13.33 3.74
C TYR A 296 8.70 -12.68 3.70
N VAL A 297 9.71 -13.27 4.35
CA VAL A 297 11.06 -12.67 4.45
C VAL A 297 12.13 -13.67 4.04
N GLN A 298 13.09 -13.19 3.25
CA GLN A 298 14.33 -13.91 2.94
C GLN A 298 15.57 -13.08 3.32
N GLY A 299 16.69 -13.75 3.64
CA GLY A 299 17.98 -13.10 3.84
C GLY A 299 18.75 -13.01 2.52
N SER A 300 19.38 -11.86 2.23
CA SER A 300 20.04 -11.63 0.93
C SER A 300 21.25 -12.55 0.64
N LYS A 301 21.75 -13.28 1.64
CA LYS A 301 22.83 -14.28 1.49
C LYS A 301 22.32 -15.68 1.13
N ALA A 302 21.01 -15.94 1.25
CA ALA A 302 20.36 -17.21 0.94
C ALA A 302 18.95 -16.92 0.41
N PRO A 303 18.85 -16.39 -0.83
CA PRO A 303 17.60 -15.87 -1.38
C PRO A 303 16.71 -17.01 -1.89
N ILE A 304 16.13 -17.76 -0.95
CA ILE A 304 15.36 -18.99 -1.19
C ILE A 304 14.06 -18.77 -1.99
N LEU A 305 13.61 -17.51 -2.13
CA LEU A 305 12.40 -17.13 -2.87
C LEU A 305 12.70 -16.62 -4.29
N ASP A 306 13.96 -16.60 -4.74
CA ASP A 306 14.31 -16.13 -6.09
C ASP A 306 13.61 -16.97 -7.17
N GLY A 307 12.93 -16.29 -8.10
CA GLY A 307 12.08 -16.96 -9.09
C GLY A 307 10.68 -17.32 -8.56
N LEU A 308 10.36 -16.99 -7.29
CA LEU A 308 9.05 -17.17 -6.65
C LEU A 308 8.54 -15.90 -5.95
N THR A 309 9.25 -14.76 -6.00
CA THR A 309 8.92 -13.57 -5.19
C THR A 309 7.57 -12.91 -5.50
N ARG A 310 6.89 -13.28 -6.60
CA ARG A 310 5.52 -12.86 -6.93
C ARG A 310 4.49 -13.98 -6.77
N SER A 311 4.91 -15.19 -6.40
CA SER A 311 4.05 -16.36 -6.22
C SER A 311 3.61 -16.52 -4.77
N VAL A 312 2.31 -16.37 -4.50
CA VAL A 312 1.75 -16.54 -3.14
C VAL A 312 1.89 -17.97 -2.65
N CYS A 313 1.64 -18.97 -3.51
CA CYS A 313 1.80 -20.38 -3.13
C CYS A 313 3.29 -20.79 -3.06
N GLY A 314 4.15 -20.21 -3.91
CA GLY A 314 5.60 -20.44 -3.89
C GLY A 314 6.25 -19.94 -2.59
N MET A 315 5.98 -18.68 -2.23
CA MET A 315 6.41 -18.14 -0.94
C MET A 315 5.81 -18.91 0.24
N ASN A 316 4.56 -19.37 0.14
CA ASN A 316 3.93 -20.19 1.17
C ASN A 316 4.69 -21.50 1.46
N ASN A 317 5.19 -22.16 0.41
CA ASN A 317 5.88 -23.44 0.53
C ASN A 317 7.36 -23.31 0.93
N VAL A 318 8.01 -22.20 0.54
CA VAL A 318 9.48 -22.09 0.55
C VAL A 318 10.02 -21.07 1.57
N ALA A 319 9.23 -20.08 2.01
CA ALA A 319 9.71 -19.05 2.92
C ALA A 319 10.03 -19.60 4.33
N GLN A 320 11.25 -19.33 4.80
CA GLN A 320 11.70 -19.71 6.14
C GLN A 320 11.09 -18.83 7.24
N ILE A 321 10.98 -17.52 6.97
CA ILE A 321 10.39 -16.54 7.88
C ILE A 321 9.11 -16.02 7.24
N ALA A 322 7.97 -16.27 7.90
CA ALA A 322 6.67 -15.82 7.44
C ALA A 322 5.76 -15.43 8.61
N SER A 323 4.85 -14.50 8.34
CA SER A 323 3.69 -14.17 9.16
C SER A 323 2.46 -14.36 8.30
N LYS A 324 1.73 -15.46 8.54
CA LYS A 324 0.60 -15.90 7.71
C LYS A 324 -0.72 -15.72 8.44
N ARG A 325 -1.82 -15.55 7.71
CA ARG A 325 -3.15 -15.38 8.28
C ARG A 325 -3.88 -16.72 8.30
N LEU A 326 -4.44 -17.09 9.44
CA LEU A 326 -5.27 -18.29 9.60
C LEU A 326 -6.74 -17.99 9.24
N ASP A 327 -7.50 -19.04 8.94
CA ASP A 327 -8.94 -18.94 8.60
C ASP A 327 -9.77 -18.30 9.73
N ASN A 328 -9.34 -18.46 10.98
CA ASN A 328 -9.95 -17.84 12.17
C ASN A 328 -9.57 -16.37 12.38
N GLY A 329 -8.79 -15.76 11.47
CA GLY A 329 -8.32 -14.38 11.53
C GLY A 329 -7.09 -14.14 12.40
N GLN A 330 -6.56 -15.15 13.09
CA GLN A 330 -5.31 -15.03 13.86
C GLN A 330 -4.08 -15.10 12.94
N MET A 331 -2.95 -14.56 13.40
CA MET A 331 -1.68 -14.68 12.68
C MET A 331 -0.87 -15.88 13.17
N ASN A 332 -0.52 -16.78 12.25
CA ASN A 332 0.50 -17.80 12.43
C ASN A 332 1.86 -17.19 12.10
N ASN A 333 2.57 -16.75 13.14
CA ASN A 333 3.88 -16.12 13.00
C ASN A 333 5.00 -17.14 13.19
N ASN A 334 6.05 -17.03 12.37
CA ASN A 334 7.37 -17.56 12.70
C ASN A 334 7.85 -16.99 14.06
N GLU A 335 8.66 -17.75 14.79
CA GLU A 335 9.20 -17.39 16.11
C GLU A 335 9.83 -15.99 16.17
N LEU A 336 10.50 -15.59 15.08
CA LEU A 336 11.22 -14.32 14.94
C LEU A 336 10.30 -13.12 14.65
N VAL A 337 8.99 -13.29 14.49
CA VAL A 337 8.06 -12.23 14.03
C VAL A 337 6.87 -12.06 14.97
N ARG A 338 6.55 -10.82 15.31
CA ARG A 338 5.35 -10.43 16.08
C ARG A 338 4.52 -9.45 15.26
N THR A 339 3.31 -9.86 14.92
CA THR A 339 2.40 -9.08 14.07
C THR A 339 1.21 -8.55 14.86
N LYS A 340 0.89 -7.27 14.67
CA LYS A 340 -0.30 -6.64 15.28
C LYS A 340 -0.83 -5.49 14.41
N MET A 341 -2.07 -5.07 14.69
CA MET A 341 -2.57 -3.78 14.23
C MET A 341 -2.05 -2.66 15.14
N THR A 342 -1.82 -1.47 14.59
CA THR A 342 -1.41 -0.28 15.35
C THR A 342 -1.96 0.99 14.71
N ASP A 343 -2.31 1.96 15.53
CA ASP A 343 -2.60 3.36 15.18
C ASP A 343 -1.44 4.30 15.54
N LYS A 344 -0.41 3.79 16.25
CA LYS A 344 0.80 4.55 16.64
C LYS A 344 1.58 4.96 15.39
N GLY A 345 1.84 6.26 15.27
CA GLY A 345 2.54 6.88 14.14
C GLY A 345 1.78 8.09 13.56
N PRO A 346 2.41 8.86 12.67
CA PRO A 346 1.91 10.17 12.26
C PRO A 346 0.49 10.11 11.70
N GLY A 347 -0.40 10.86 12.36
CA GLY A 347 -1.81 11.00 11.99
C GLY A 347 -2.77 9.95 12.56
N GLY A 348 -2.31 9.01 13.38
CA GLY A 348 -3.19 8.02 14.03
C GLY A 348 -3.80 7.00 13.06
N TRP A 349 -3.17 6.79 11.90
CA TRP A 349 -3.73 5.96 10.84
C TRP A 349 -3.49 4.46 11.08
N PRO A 350 -4.52 3.59 10.96
CA PRO A 350 -4.36 2.15 11.07
C PRO A 350 -3.31 1.61 10.12
N ARG A 351 -2.38 0.84 10.69
CA ARG A 351 -1.31 0.11 10.01
C ARG A 351 -1.24 -1.30 10.57
N GLN A 352 -0.70 -2.22 9.78
CA GLN A 352 -0.27 -3.52 10.29
C GLN A 352 1.24 -3.48 10.52
N GLN A 353 1.65 -3.79 11.74
CA GLN A 353 3.04 -3.78 12.22
C GLN A 353 3.60 -5.20 12.29
N TYR A 354 4.86 -5.34 11.88
CA TYR A 354 5.67 -6.54 11.96
C TYR A 354 6.95 -6.19 12.70
N TYR A 355 7.04 -6.61 13.96
CA TYR A 355 8.25 -6.48 14.77
C TYR A 355 9.04 -7.78 14.70
N PHE A 356 10.31 -7.69 14.35
CA PHE A 356 11.23 -8.81 14.27
C PHE A 356 12.15 -8.80 15.48
N GLU A 357 12.47 -9.98 16.00
CA GLU A 357 13.41 -10.19 17.10
C GLU A 357 14.23 -11.47 16.83
N GLY A 358 15.54 -11.44 17.09
CA GLY A 358 16.43 -12.59 16.86
C GLY A 358 17.02 -12.69 15.46
N LEU A 359 16.99 -11.62 14.67
CA LEU A 359 17.72 -11.52 13.40
C LEU A 359 19.25 -11.56 13.61
N ASN A 360 19.98 -11.95 12.58
CA ASN A 360 21.44 -11.92 12.57
C ASN A 360 21.93 -10.48 12.35
N SER A 361 22.86 -10.02 13.19
CA SER A 361 23.51 -8.70 13.04
C SER A 361 24.25 -8.55 11.72
N SER A 362 24.40 -7.30 11.27
CA SER A 362 25.10 -6.93 10.03
C SER A 362 24.62 -7.73 8.80
N SER A 363 23.34 -8.10 8.76
CA SER A 363 22.71 -8.86 7.69
C SER A 363 21.61 -8.07 7.00
N SER A 364 21.47 -8.33 5.69
CA SER A 364 20.43 -7.76 4.84
C SER A 364 19.32 -8.78 4.60
N TYR A 365 18.09 -8.28 4.56
CA TYR A 365 16.87 -9.04 4.40
C TYR A 365 15.95 -8.33 3.40
N SER A 366 15.04 -9.09 2.80
CA SER A 366 14.02 -8.57 1.90
C SER A 366 12.66 -9.10 2.32
N GLY A 367 11.70 -8.20 2.54
CA GLY A 367 10.33 -8.52 2.97
C GLY A 367 9.32 -8.30 1.86
N ILE A 368 8.50 -9.31 1.58
CA ILE A 368 7.46 -9.31 0.54
C ILE A 368 6.10 -9.38 1.23
N LEU A 369 5.28 -8.35 0.99
CA LEU A 369 3.95 -8.22 1.56
C LEU A 369 2.90 -8.81 0.60
N VAL A 370 1.95 -9.57 1.14
CA VAL A 370 0.82 -10.14 0.40
C VAL A 370 -0.49 -9.71 1.05
N LYS A 371 -1.42 -9.13 0.29
CA LYS A 371 -2.80 -8.92 0.76
C LYS A 371 -3.63 -10.16 0.44
N VAL A 372 -4.26 -10.73 1.46
CA VAL A 372 -5.23 -11.83 1.31
C VAL A 372 -6.66 -11.29 1.42
N VAL A 373 -7.58 -11.90 0.69
CA VAL A 373 -9.01 -11.54 0.76
C VAL A 373 -9.63 -12.22 1.98
N ASN A 374 -10.42 -11.48 2.77
CA ASN A 374 -11.09 -12.02 3.94
C ASN A 374 -12.14 -13.08 3.55
N ALA A 375 -11.89 -14.35 3.88
CA ALA A 375 -12.80 -15.47 3.67
C ALA A 375 -14.02 -15.49 4.64
N THR A 376 -14.44 -14.34 5.16
CA THR A 376 -15.45 -14.23 6.24
C THR A 376 -16.90 -14.22 5.75
N THR A 377 -17.17 -14.61 4.50
CA THR A 377 -18.52 -14.81 3.97
C THR A 377 -18.73 -16.23 3.45
N ASN A 378 -19.14 -17.14 4.34
CA ASN A 378 -19.83 -18.40 4.04
C ASN A 378 -19.12 -19.49 3.20
N SER A 379 -17.81 -19.73 3.41
CA SER A 379 -17.10 -20.85 2.76
C SER A 379 -16.56 -21.89 3.73
N LYS A 380 -17.38 -22.88 4.11
CA LYS A 380 -16.93 -24.16 4.74
C LYS A 380 -16.47 -25.20 3.70
N ARG A 381 -16.06 -24.74 2.52
CA ARG A 381 -15.39 -25.49 1.45
C ARG A 381 -14.28 -24.57 0.90
N GLN A 382 -13.26 -25.17 0.29
CA GLN A 382 -12.04 -24.50 -0.19
C GLN A 382 -12.32 -23.17 -0.94
N ASN A 383 -11.36 -22.24 -0.93
CA ASN A 383 -11.45 -20.83 -1.39
C ASN A 383 -11.69 -20.61 -2.91
N THR A 384 -12.55 -21.41 -3.51
CA THR A 384 -12.94 -21.44 -4.92
C THR A 384 -14.18 -20.57 -5.12
N GLY A 385 -14.11 -19.56 -5.99
CA GLY A 385 -15.23 -18.69 -6.35
C GLY A 385 -15.07 -17.21 -5.98
N VAL A 386 -14.11 -16.85 -5.11
CA VAL A 386 -13.92 -15.47 -4.66
C VAL A 386 -13.04 -14.68 -5.64
N ILE A 387 -13.51 -13.50 -6.06
CA ILE A 387 -12.75 -12.57 -6.92
C ILE A 387 -11.47 -12.15 -6.20
N GLY A 388 -10.30 -12.37 -6.82
CA GLY A 388 -8.99 -12.09 -6.22
C GLY A 388 -8.59 -13.05 -5.07
N GLY A 389 -9.24 -14.22 -4.96
CA GLY A 389 -8.99 -15.17 -3.87
C GLY A 389 -7.56 -15.70 -3.76
N GLY A 390 -6.73 -15.58 -4.81
CA GLY A 390 -5.32 -15.92 -4.82
C GLY A 390 -4.39 -14.86 -4.21
N GLY A 391 -4.93 -13.70 -3.79
CA GLY A 391 -4.19 -12.64 -3.12
C GLY A 391 -3.44 -11.68 -4.05
N THR A 392 -2.90 -10.61 -3.47
CA THR A 392 -2.14 -9.56 -4.16
C THR A 392 -0.75 -9.40 -3.56
N VAL A 393 0.30 -9.70 -4.33
CA VAL A 393 1.70 -9.51 -3.92
C VAL A 393 2.17 -8.08 -4.24
N PHE A 394 2.91 -7.48 -3.32
CA PHE A 394 3.56 -6.18 -3.50
C PHE A 394 5.08 -6.33 -3.71
N PRO A 395 5.76 -5.32 -4.29
CA PRO A 395 7.20 -5.37 -4.47
C PRO A 395 7.95 -5.58 -3.13
N PRO A 396 9.11 -6.27 -3.17
CA PRO A 396 9.94 -6.47 -1.99
C PRO A 396 10.41 -5.15 -1.38
N THR A 397 10.58 -5.13 -0.07
CA THR A 397 11.18 -4.02 0.68
C THR A 397 12.41 -4.53 1.42
N ASP A 398 13.58 -3.99 1.06
CA ASP A 398 14.85 -4.37 1.68
C ASP A 398 15.08 -3.64 3.01
N PHE A 399 15.67 -4.34 3.98
CA PHE A 399 16.03 -3.82 5.30
C PHE A 399 17.30 -4.47 5.84
N GLN A 400 18.00 -3.78 6.76
CA GLN A 400 19.33 -4.20 7.23
C GLN A 400 19.52 -3.97 8.74
N THR A 401 19.95 -4.99 9.47
CA THR A 401 20.35 -4.88 10.88
C THR A 401 21.72 -4.19 11.04
N SER A 402 21.95 -3.48 12.15
CA SER A 402 23.27 -2.93 12.50
C SER A 402 24.26 -4.02 12.96
N ALA A 403 25.53 -3.67 13.14
CA ALA A 403 26.53 -4.57 13.74
C ALA A 403 26.70 -4.33 15.26
N GLY A 404 26.64 -3.07 15.69
CA GLY A 404 26.84 -2.63 17.07
C GLY A 404 25.58 -2.67 17.94
N THR A 405 25.80 -2.83 19.25
CA THR A 405 24.78 -2.95 20.32
C THR A 405 24.63 -1.68 21.16
N ASN A 406 25.02 -0.52 20.60
CA ASN A 406 24.89 0.82 21.19
C ASN A 406 23.62 1.56 20.72
N CYS A 407 22.82 0.89 19.89
CA CYS A 407 21.55 1.34 19.35
C CYS A 407 20.54 0.21 19.51
N ASN A 408 19.36 0.52 20.03
CA ASN A 408 18.28 -0.43 20.31
C ASN A 408 16.97 0.11 19.72
N LEU A 409 16.25 -0.74 18.99
CA LEU A 409 14.99 -0.41 18.33
C LEU A 409 13.85 -0.27 19.35
N ILE A 410 13.39 0.96 19.55
CA ILE A 410 12.25 1.28 20.41
C ILE A 410 11.02 1.62 19.56
N THR A 411 9.85 1.27 20.07
CA THR A 411 8.57 1.41 19.38
C THR A 411 7.43 1.37 20.41
N ASP A 412 6.20 1.61 19.96
CA ASP A 412 4.97 1.45 20.74
C ASP A 412 4.90 2.33 22.01
N LEU A 413 5.55 3.49 21.99
CA LEU A 413 5.55 4.45 23.10
C LEU A 413 4.17 5.08 23.32
N ASP A 414 3.90 5.53 24.55
CA ASP A 414 2.59 6.06 24.94
C ASP A 414 2.49 7.57 24.82
N PHE A 415 3.53 8.30 25.21
CA PHE A 415 3.58 9.74 25.00
C PHE A 415 4.12 10.05 23.60
N CYS A 416 5.34 9.62 23.27
CA CYS A 416 5.98 9.80 21.97
C CYS A 416 5.55 8.73 20.94
N ASP A 417 4.23 8.60 20.74
CA ASP A 417 3.53 7.71 19.80
C ASP A 417 4.07 7.68 18.35
N ASP A 418 4.63 8.78 17.84
CA ASP A 418 5.27 8.85 16.52
C ASP A 418 6.70 8.25 16.48
N VAL A 419 7.25 7.74 17.59
CA VAL A 419 8.65 7.28 17.71
C VAL A 419 8.80 5.78 17.54
N GLN A 420 9.51 5.39 16.48
CA GLN A 420 9.58 4.03 15.96
C GLN A 420 10.96 3.75 15.31
N TRP A 421 12.04 4.01 16.04
CA TRP A 421 13.43 3.90 15.53
C TRP A 421 14.45 3.36 16.54
N ALA A 422 15.68 3.12 16.06
CA ALA A 422 16.81 2.76 16.90
C ALA A 422 17.32 3.99 17.69
N ALA A 423 17.20 3.96 19.00
CA ALA A 423 17.67 5.00 19.92
C ALA A 423 18.95 4.55 20.66
N PRO A 424 19.79 5.48 21.16
CA PRO A 424 20.99 5.13 21.91
C PRO A 424 20.64 4.21 23.08
N GLY A 425 21.31 3.08 23.18
CA GLY A 425 20.98 2.02 24.11
C GLY A 425 22.19 1.15 24.45
N ASN A 426 21.95 0.11 25.24
CA ASN A 426 22.93 -0.91 25.57
C ASN A 426 22.22 -2.18 26.09
N ASN A 427 23.01 -3.19 26.43
CA ASN A 427 22.51 -4.48 26.93
C ASN A 427 22.04 -4.46 28.41
N LYS A 428 21.93 -3.28 29.05
CA LYS A 428 21.45 -3.15 30.45
C LYS A 428 19.93 -3.20 30.54
N PHE A 429 19.25 -2.72 29.51
CA PHE A 429 17.79 -2.61 29.42
C PHE A 429 17.30 -3.45 28.23
N ASN A 430 16.10 -4.02 28.34
CA ASN A 430 15.44 -4.53 27.14
C ASN A 430 14.86 -3.36 26.32
N ASN A 431 14.54 -3.59 25.04
CA ASN A 431 14.09 -2.52 24.13
C ASN A 431 12.81 -1.80 24.63
N THR A 432 11.87 -2.52 25.25
CA THR A 432 10.64 -1.93 25.82
C THR A 432 10.93 -1.05 27.04
N GLU A 433 11.80 -1.50 27.93
CA GLU A 433 12.24 -0.75 29.11
C GLU A 433 13.01 0.52 28.72
N LEU A 434 13.92 0.43 27.75
CA LEU A 434 14.62 1.58 27.18
C LEU A 434 13.63 2.59 26.57
N GLY A 435 12.65 2.09 25.81
CA GLY A 435 11.57 2.90 25.26
C GLY A 435 10.80 3.66 26.34
N ASN A 436 10.39 2.96 27.40
CA ASN A 436 9.66 3.55 28.53
C ASN A 436 10.49 4.60 29.28
N LEU A 437 11.80 4.40 29.44
CA LEU A 437 12.71 5.38 30.06
C LEU A 437 12.79 6.68 29.23
N TYR A 438 12.95 6.55 27.92
CA TYR A 438 12.93 7.68 26.99
C TYR A 438 11.58 8.41 26.98
N ASP A 439 10.49 7.65 26.94
CA ASP A 439 9.12 8.19 26.88
C ASP A 439 8.74 8.95 28.16
N ALA A 440 9.09 8.39 29.32
CA ALA A 440 8.91 9.05 30.61
C ALA A 440 9.71 10.36 30.72
N TYR A 441 10.96 10.37 30.26
CA TYR A 441 11.78 11.58 30.22
C TYR A 441 11.17 12.66 29.28
N ALA A 442 10.76 12.27 28.07
CA ALA A 442 10.12 13.19 27.13
C ALA A 442 8.81 13.76 27.70
N LYS A 443 7.97 12.93 28.32
CA LYS A 443 6.73 13.33 29.00
C LYS A 443 6.99 14.29 30.17
N GLN A 444 8.03 14.05 30.96
CA GLN A 444 8.43 14.94 32.06
C GLN A 444 8.87 16.32 31.53
N MET A 445 9.67 16.36 30.45
CA MET A 445 10.06 17.62 29.83
C MET A 445 8.88 18.38 29.23
N TYR A 446 7.90 17.66 28.65
CA TYR A 446 6.69 18.24 28.07
C TYR A 446 5.80 18.93 29.11
N ALA A 447 5.72 18.41 30.34
CA ALA A 447 4.94 19.01 31.41
C ALA A 447 5.38 20.46 31.72
N ASN A 448 6.68 20.78 31.59
CA ASN A 448 7.18 22.15 31.74
C ASN A 448 6.62 23.09 30.67
N PHE A 449 6.51 22.62 29.42
CA PHE A 449 5.90 23.37 28.33
C PHE A 449 4.39 23.53 28.52
N GLN A 450 3.69 22.51 29.05
CA GLN A 450 2.27 22.65 29.41
C GLN A 450 2.03 23.76 30.45
N ASN A 451 2.94 23.92 31.43
CA ASN A 451 2.89 25.03 32.40
C ASN A 451 3.07 26.42 31.77
N VAL A 452 3.80 26.52 30.64
CA VAL A 452 3.87 27.75 29.83
C VAL A 452 2.58 27.94 29.04
N MET A 453 2.05 26.90 28.41
CA MET A 453 0.81 26.97 27.62
C MET A 453 -0.42 27.31 28.45
N MET A 454 -0.47 26.95 29.74
CA MET A 454 -1.54 27.40 30.66
C MET A 454 -1.61 28.92 30.87
N GLN A 455 -0.55 29.66 30.53
CA GLN A 455 -0.52 31.12 30.59
C GLN A 455 -0.93 31.78 29.26
N ILE A 456 -1.18 30.99 28.21
CA ILE A 456 -1.60 31.45 26.89
C ILE A 456 -3.14 31.36 26.80
N PRO A 457 -3.85 32.43 26.41
CA PRO A 457 -5.32 32.41 26.32
C PRO A 457 -5.79 31.68 25.05
N CYS A 458 -5.73 30.36 25.06
CA CYS A 458 -6.03 29.49 23.91
C CYS A 458 -7.48 29.58 23.42
N GLU A 459 -8.43 29.88 24.30
CA GLU A 459 -9.87 29.99 24.00
C GLU A 459 -10.33 31.42 23.70
N ALA A 460 -9.39 32.36 23.54
CA ALA A 460 -9.70 33.76 23.27
C ALA A 460 -10.58 33.96 22.02
N PRO A 461 -11.43 35.01 21.98
CA PRO A 461 -12.12 35.43 20.77
C PRO A 461 -11.12 35.79 19.66
N SER A 462 -11.55 35.75 18.40
CA SER A 462 -10.67 35.92 17.23
C SER A 462 -9.81 37.19 17.22
N THR A 463 -10.26 38.25 17.90
CA THR A 463 -9.53 39.53 18.07
C THR A 463 -8.39 39.49 19.09
N GLN A 464 -8.27 38.42 19.88
CA GLN A 464 -7.31 38.26 20.98
C GLN A 464 -6.47 36.98 20.86
N ARG A 465 -6.64 36.19 19.79
CA ARG A 465 -5.82 35.00 19.51
C ARG A 465 -4.43 35.41 19.05
N TYR A 466 -3.42 34.63 19.42
CA TYR A 466 -2.03 34.84 18.97
C TYR A 466 -1.83 34.56 17.47
N SER A 467 -2.75 33.86 16.82
CA SER A 467 -2.75 33.58 15.39
C SER A 467 -4.17 33.37 14.86
N LEU A 468 -4.36 33.66 13.57
CA LEU A 468 -5.57 33.36 12.82
C LEU A 468 -5.47 32.07 11.99
N ALA A 469 -4.25 31.54 11.81
CA ALA A 469 -3.98 30.37 10.97
C ALA A 469 -3.66 29.09 11.76
N VAL A 470 -3.16 29.23 13.00
CA VAL A 470 -2.85 28.13 13.92
C VAL A 470 -3.48 28.38 15.28
N ASN A 471 -3.69 27.31 16.04
CA ASN A 471 -4.22 27.36 17.40
C ASN A 471 -3.32 26.58 18.38
N CYS A 472 -3.64 26.62 19.67
CA CYS A 472 -2.84 25.95 20.69
C CYS A 472 -2.67 24.45 20.46
N ASN A 473 -3.64 23.76 19.83
CA ASN A 473 -3.48 22.33 19.50
C ASN A 473 -2.38 22.11 18.45
N ASN A 474 -2.27 22.98 17.44
CA ASN A 474 -1.15 22.95 16.49
C ASN A 474 0.19 23.17 17.21
N CYS A 475 0.25 24.14 18.14
CA CYS A 475 1.44 24.39 18.95
C CYS A 475 1.83 23.18 19.81
N THR A 476 0.88 22.56 20.51
CA THR A 476 1.13 21.39 21.37
C THR A 476 1.60 20.18 20.57
N VAL A 477 1.03 19.93 19.39
CA VAL A 477 1.49 18.85 18.50
C VAL A 477 2.89 19.14 17.95
N ALA A 478 3.15 20.35 17.45
CA ALA A 478 4.47 20.72 16.93
C ALA A 478 5.56 20.63 18.00
N TYR A 479 5.30 21.13 19.21
CA TYR A 479 6.24 21.03 20.32
C TYR A 479 6.46 19.59 20.78
N LYS A 480 5.40 18.76 20.84
CA LYS A 480 5.52 17.33 21.14
C LYS A 480 6.42 16.61 20.13
N GLN A 481 6.20 16.80 18.83
CA GLN A 481 6.98 16.16 17.77
C GLN A 481 8.45 16.60 17.78
N TRP A 482 8.70 17.91 17.95
CA TRP A 482 10.06 18.44 18.14
C TRP A 482 10.74 17.86 19.38
N LEU A 483 10.04 17.84 20.52
CA LEU A 483 10.59 17.35 21.79
C LEU A 483 10.93 15.87 21.70
N CYS A 484 10.04 15.02 21.17
CA CYS A 484 10.29 13.60 21.00
C CYS A 484 11.53 13.34 20.12
N ALA A 485 11.69 14.05 19.00
CA ALA A 485 12.86 13.90 18.13
C ALA A 485 14.19 14.37 18.77
N VAL A 486 14.15 15.39 19.65
CA VAL A 486 15.33 15.94 20.35
C VAL A 486 15.69 15.12 21.60
N ALA A 487 14.69 14.68 22.37
CA ALA A 487 14.85 13.91 23.60
C ALA A 487 15.20 12.44 23.34
N ILE A 488 14.77 11.91 22.18
CA ILE A 488 14.98 10.53 21.75
C ILE A 488 15.76 10.54 20.42
N PRO A 489 17.10 10.64 20.45
CA PRO A 489 17.88 10.71 19.23
C PRO A 489 17.72 9.43 18.41
N ARG A 490 17.72 9.55 17.09
CA ARG A 490 17.81 8.40 16.18
C ARG A 490 19.28 8.10 15.94
N CYS A 491 19.71 6.87 16.19
CA CYS A 491 21.12 6.51 16.12
C CYS A 491 21.43 5.44 15.07
N GLU A 492 22.68 5.44 14.65
CA GLU A 492 23.29 4.40 13.84
C GLU A 492 24.59 3.91 14.48
N ASP A 493 25.01 2.73 14.04
CA ASP A 493 26.30 2.14 14.34
C ASP A 493 27.44 3.13 14.04
N PHE A 494 28.40 3.24 14.97
CA PHE A 494 29.54 4.14 14.83
C PHE A 494 30.44 3.81 13.62
N SER A 495 30.50 2.52 13.24
CA SER A 495 31.27 2.04 12.08
C SER A 495 30.69 2.51 10.74
N LYS A 496 29.38 2.76 10.67
CA LYS A 496 28.67 3.12 9.43
C LYS A 496 29.09 4.50 8.96
N GLN A 497 29.64 4.60 7.75
CA GLN A 497 30.06 5.87 7.16
C GLN A 497 28.95 6.45 6.28
N ASN A 498 28.43 7.60 6.68
CA ASN A 498 27.50 8.43 5.91
C ASN A 498 27.85 9.91 6.17
N ASN A 499 27.28 10.82 5.38
CA ASN A 499 27.55 12.26 5.44
C ASN A 499 26.47 13.07 6.21
N TYR A 500 25.50 12.40 6.83
CA TYR A 500 24.34 13.02 7.48
C TYR A 500 24.20 12.67 8.97
N THR A 501 25.07 11.83 9.51
CA THR A 501 25.20 11.59 10.96
C THR A 501 26.39 12.33 11.55
N ILE A 502 26.30 12.64 12.85
CA ILE A 502 27.44 13.14 13.63
C ILE A 502 27.77 12.16 14.78
N PRO A 503 29.03 12.05 15.20
CA PRO A 503 29.38 11.29 16.38
C PRO A 503 28.92 12.00 17.66
N ARG A 504 28.50 11.22 18.66
CA ARG A 504 28.10 11.68 20.00
C ARG A 504 28.76 10.82 21.07
N ASN A 505 28.83 11.39 22.28
CA ASN A 505 29.33 10.72 23.48
C ASN A 505 30.73 10.06 23.30
N VAL A 506 31.61 10.67 22.49
CA VAL A 506 32.92 10.07 22.11
C VAL A 506 33.92 9.99 23.26
N ALA A 507 33.65 10.69 24.37
CA ALA A 507 34.48 10.70 25.56
C ALA A 507 34.22 9.49 26.48
N GLN A 508 33.07 8.81 26.36
CA GLN A 508 32.75 7.63 27.15
C GLN A 508 33.25 6.32 26.49
N SER A 509 33.34 5.26 27.30
CA SER A 509 33.53 3.90 26.80
C SER A 509 32.22 3.34 26.25
N PHE A 510 32.31 2.41 25.30
CA PHE A 510 31.22 1.52 24.93
C PHE A 510 30.75 0.68 26.15
N PRO A 511 29.56 0.08 26.12
CA PRO A 511 29.03 -0.72 27.23
C PRO A 511 29.87 -1.96 27.60
N ASN A 512 30.79 -2.38 26.73
CA ASN A 512 31.78 -3.44 26.98
C ASN A 512 33.07 -2.94 27.67
N GLY A 513 33.17 -1.65 28.01
CA GLY A 513 34.34 -1.01 28.61
C GLY A 513 35.43 -0.57 27.63
N THR A 514 35.32 -0.85 26.33
CA THR A 514 36.29 -0.41 25.33
C THR A 514 36.05 1.04 24.90
N PHE A 515 37.09 1.74 24.45
CA PHE A 515 37.00 3.09 23.88
C PHE A 515 37.16 3.07 22.36
N LEU A 516 36.79 4.17 21.70
CA LEU A 516 37.23 4.46 20.34
C LEU A 516 38.77 4.54 20.28
N PRO A 517 39.41 4.19 19.14
CA PRO A 517 40.85 4.30 18.96
C PRO A 517 41.37 5.71 19.32
N ASP A 518 42.42 5.81 20.12
CA ASP A 518 42.81 7.07 20.79
C ASP A 518 43.03 8.24 19.83
N ALA A 519 43.65 8.00 18.66
CA ALA A 519 43.86 9.04 17.67
C ALA A 519 42.52 9.61 17.12
N LEU A 520 41.55 8.74 16.84
CA LEU A 520 40.21 9.14 16.39
C LEU A 520 39.44 9.83 17.52
N ARG A 521 39.53 9.29 18.74
CA ARG A 521 38.89 9.85 19.93
C ARG A 521 39.39 11.26 20.22
N GLN A 522 40.70 11.47 20.25
CA GLN A 522 41.32 12.78 20.47
C GLN A 522 40.95 13.80 19.38
N GLU A 523 40.85 13.37 18.11
CA GLU A 523 40.41 14.25 17.02
C GLU A 523 38.96 14.69 17.20
N LEU A 524 38.05 13.75 17.45
CA LEU A 524 36.63 14.04 17.64
C LEU A 524 36.37 14.89 18.89
N MET A 525 37.14 14.67 19.97
CA MET A 525 36.99 15.42 21.22
C MET A 525 37.29 16.92 21.11
N LYS A 526 37.92 17.38 20.01
CA LYS A 526 38.11 18.80 19.70
C LYS A 526 36.80 19.54 19.44
N THR A 527 35.73 18.85 19.06
CA THR A 527 34.40 19.43 18.89
C THR A 527 33.55 19.15 20.14
N PRO A 528 33.24 20.16 20.97
CA PRO A 528 32.56 19.93 22.26
C PRO A 528 31.23 19.19 22.14
N ALA A 529 30.48 19.43 21.06
CA ALA A 529 29.19 18.79 20.80
C ALA A 529 29.27 17.27 20.53
N PHE A 530 30.47 16.71 20.29
CA PHE A 530 30.67 15.27 20.14
C PHE A 530 30.99 14.58 21.47
N ASN A 531 31.37 15.32 22.52
CA ASN A 531 31.82 14.76 23.80
C ASN A 531 30.69 14.19 24.65
N THR A 532 29.46 14.67 24.46
CA THR A 532 28.25 14.26 25.20
C THR A 532 27.16 13.82 24.23
N SER A 533 26.08 13.27 24.77
CA SER A 533 24.79 13.16 24.08
C SER A 533 24.05 14.51 24.06
N ARG A 534 22.84 14.55 23.49
CA ARG A 534 21.96 15.74 23.49
C ARG A 534 21.47 16.15 24.87
N THR A 535 21.25 15.16 25.74
CA THR A 535 20.69 15.34 27.08
C THR A 535 21.52 14.51 28.05
N THR A 536 21.80 15.06 29.24
CA THR A 536 22.62 14.40 30.27
C THR A 536 22.00 13.08 30.74
N PHE A 537 20.67 12.97 30.71
CA PHE A 537 19.92 11.72 30.92
C PHE A 537 20.47 10.53 30.12
N ILE A 538 20.85 10.73 28.85
CA ILE A 538 21.39 9.65 28.01
C ILE A 538 22.79 9.25 28.50
N ASP A 539 23.63 10.21 28.86
CA ASP A 539 25.00 9.97 29.31
C ASP A 539 25.08 9.37 30.73
N GLU A 540 24.12 9.70 31.61
CA GLU A 540 24.10 9.33 33.03
C GLU A 540 23.26 8.07 33.34
N VAL A 541 22.07 7.93 32.74
CA VAL A 541 21.13 6.84 33.06
C VAL A 541 21.26 5.67 32.08
N ILE A 542 21.31 6.01 30.78
CA ILE A 542 21.38 5.02 29.70
C ILE A 542 22.81 4.53 29.54
N ALA A 543 23.78 5.42 29.39
CA ALA A 543 25.19 5.14 29.12
C ALA A 543 25.40 4.23 27.88
N PRO A 544 25.04 4.69 26.67
CA PRO A 544 25.19 3.92 25.44
C PRO A 544 26.64 3.84 24.92
N GLY A 545 27.54 4.63 25.50
CA GLY A 545 28.86 4.90 24.93
C GLY A 545 28.80 5.72 23.63
N PRO A 546 29.86 5.71 22.81
CA PRO A 546 29.90 6.44 21.56
C PRO A 546 28.90 5.91 20.52
N TYR A 547 28.16 6.80 19.85
CA TYR A 547 27.22 6.43 18.78
C TYR A 547 27.22 7.49 17.65
N LYS A 548 26.62 7.17 16.51
CA LYS A 548 26.34 8.15 15.44
C LYS A 548 24.89 8.56 15.49
N GLU A 549 24.61 9.85 15.41
CA GLU A 549 23.27 10.42 15.53
C GLU A 549 22.77 10.96 14.18
N ILE A 550 21.57 10.55 13.76
CA ILE A 550 20.83 11.25 12.71
C ILE A 550 20.15 12.46 13.37
N LEU A 551 20.62 13.66 13.03
CA LEU A 551 20.15 14.92 13.61
C LEU A 551 18.64 15.14 13.33
N PRO A 552 17.82 15.64 14.28
CA PRO A 552 16.44 16.03 14.02
C PRO A 552 16.31 16.99 12.83
N CYS A 553 15.27 16.83 12.02
CA CYS A 553 15.01 17.73 10.90
C CYS A 553 14.76 19.15 11.40
N ALA A 554 15.42 20.14 10.78
CA ALA A 554 15.25 21.56 11.11
C ALA A 554 13.78 22.02 11.05
N ASP A 555 13.01 21.42 10.13
CA ASP A 555 11.57 21.63 9.95
C ASP A 555 10.76 21.44 11.24
N LEU A 556 11.18 20.55 12.15
CA LEU A 556 10.53 20.37 13.45
C LEU A 556 10.66 21.63 14.31
N CYS A 557 11.86 22.22 14.36
CA CYS A 557 12.10 23.45 15.09
C CYS A 557 11.29 24.61 14.47
N TYR A 558 11.34 24.76 13.15
CA TYR A 558 10.56 25.80 12.46
C TYR A 558 9.04 25.58 12.61
N GLY A 559 8.58 24.33 12.69
CA GLY A 559 7.19 23.98 12.99
C GLY A 559 6.73 24.47 14.37
N VAL A 560 7.59 24.42 15.40
CA VAL A 560 7.30 25.04 16.70
C VAL A 560 7.19 26.55 16.58
N VAL A 561 8.16 27.21 15.92
CA VAL A 561 8.15 28.68 15.72
C VAL A 561 6.91 29.15 14.95
N GLN A 562 6.45 28.37 13.97
CA GLN A 562 5.25 28.67 13.18
C GLN A 562 3.94 28.34 13.91
N GLY A 563 3.91 27.28 14.70
CA GLY A 563 2.72 26.80 15.41
C GLY A 563 2.40 27.55 16.70
N CYS A 564 3.42 28.07 17.38
CA CYS A 564 3.31 28.56 18.76
C CYS A 564 3.31 30.11 18.90
N PRO A 565 2.82 30.65 20.03
CA PRO A 565 2.83 32.08 20.29
C PRO A 565 4.26 32.61 20.46
N ALA A 566 4.64 33.69 19.76
CA ALA A 566 5.97 34.30 19.88
C ALA A 566 6.35 34.71 21.33
N ALA A 567 5.35 34.92 22.20
CA ALA A 567 5.52 35.23 23.62
C ALA A 567 6.30 34.15 24.41
N ILE A 568 6.38 32.91 23.92
CA ILE A 568 7.16 31.84 24.57
C ILE A 568 8.68 31.98 24.34
N GLY A 569 9.12 32.87 23.44
CA GLY A 569 10.54 33.13 23.16
C GLY A 569 11.29 31.99 22.46
N PHE A 570 10.60 30.98 21.93
CA PHE A 570 11.22 29.84 21.25
C PHE A 570 11.82 30.28 19.90
N GLY A 571 13.07 29.88 19.63
CA GLY A 571 13.79 30.26 18.42
C GLY A 571 14.71 29.15 17.92
N CYS A 572 14.94 29.12 16.61
CA CYS A 572 15.76 28.11 15.93
C CYS A 572 17.11 28.68 15.50
N PRO A 573 18.20 27.88 15.52
CA PRO A 573 19.49 28.32 15.02
C PRO A 573 19.46 28.50 13.49
N GLU A 574 20.22 29.46 12.99
CA GLU A 574 20.36 29.71 11.55
C GLU A 574 21.19 28.62 10.86
N ALA A 575 20.75 28.18 9.68
CA ALA A 575 21.49 27.24 8.84
C ALA A 575 22.91 27.75 8.51
N GLY A 576 23.89 26.83 8.50
CA GLY A 576 25.29 27.16 8.25
C GLY A 576 26.05 27.74 9.46
N LYS A 577 25.40 28.01 10.59
CA LYS A 577 26.09 28.31 11.85
C LYS A 577 26.48 27.03 12.57
N LEU A 578 27.55 27.09 13.39
CA LEU A 578 28.02 25.95 14.17
C LEU A 578 26.90 25.30 15.01
N GLY A 579 26.07 26.10 15.67
CA GLY A 579 24.95 25.63 16.49
C GLY A 579 23.88 24.86 15.70
N PHE A 580 23.65 25.20 14.42
CA PHE A 580 22.76 24.43 13.56
C PHE A 580 23.40 23.11 13.15
N ASN A 581 24.64 23.16 12.65
CA ASN A 581 25.34 22.01 12.06
C ASN A 581 25.57 20.84 13.04
N VAL A 582 25.47 21.07 14.35
CA VAL A 582 25.56 20.02 15.40
C VAL A 582 24.23 19.70 16.08
N SER A 583 23.14 20.37 15.69
CA SER A 583 21.83 20.27 16.34
C SER A 583 20.71 19.82 15.41
N TYR A 584 20.75 20.17 14.11
CA TYR A 584 19.68 19.89 13.15
C TYR A 584 20.22 19.45 11.80
N GLY A 585 19.52 18.50 11.18
CA GLY A 585 19.75 18.06 9.81
C GLY A 585 18.76 18.70 8.84
N LEU A 586 19.07 18.63 7.54
CA LEU A 586 18.15 18.94 6.45
C LEU A 586 17.73 17.64 5.76
N ARG A 587 16.48 17.62 5.27
CA ARG A 587 15.95 16.54 4.44
C ARG A 587 16.70 16.47 3.11
N ASP A 588 16.92 15.28 2.57
CA ASP A 588 17.38 15.10 1.19
C ASP A 588 16.31 15.69 0.24
N PRO A 589 16.64 16.70 -0.60
CA PRO A 589 15.69 17.25 -1.57
C PRO A 589 15.09 16.22 -2.52
N ASN A 590 15.79 15.10 -2.75
CA ASN A 590 15.36 14.04 -3.66
C ASN A 590 14.57 12.92 -2.95
N GLY A 591 14.54 12.89 -1.61
CA GLY A 591 13.91 11.81 -0.83
C GLY A 591 14.59 10.45 -0.94
N GLY A 592 15.86 10.39 -1.37
CA GLY A 592 16.63 9.16 -1.54
C GLY A 592 17.22 8.61 -0.22
N ALA A 593 17.29 9.41 0.85
CA ALA A 593 17.71 8.93 2.17
C ALA A 593 17.08 9.73 3.31
N VAL A 594 16.89 9.06 4.45
CA VAL A 594 16.58 9.71 5.74
C VAL A 594 17.84 10.37 6.28
N THR A 595 18.08 11.61 5.85
CA THR A 595 19.24 12.43 6.25
C THR A 595 19.02 13.22 7.54
N CYS A 596 17.79 13.25 8.06
CA CYS A 596 17.46 13.86 9.34
C CYS A 596 16.33 13.08 10.03
N ASN A 597 16.25 13.16 11.35
CA ASN A 597 15.27 12.44 12.14
C ASN A 597 13.95 13.21 12.19
N TYR A 598 12.87 12.57 11.74
CA TYR A 598 11.50 13.08 11.84
C TYR A 598 10.57 11.98 12.38
N PRO A 599 9.63 12.30 13.28
CA PRO A 599 8.74 11.32 13.84
C PRO A 599 7.94 10.53 12.80
N GLY A 600 8.00 9.20 12.87
CA GLY A 600 7.35 8.26 11.96
C GLY A 600 7.83 8.25 10.50
N GLU A 601 9.03 8.77 10.20
CA GLU A 601 9.60 8.67 8.86
C GLU A 601 10.33 7.33 8.62
N PRO A 602 9.85 6.49 7.68
CA PRO A 602 10.49 5.21 7.35
C PRO A 602 11.80 5.40 6.59
N ARG A 603 12.69 4.40 6.67
CA ARG A 603 13.89 4.29 5.83
C ARG A 603 13.58 3.90 4.39
N THR A 604 12.44 3.24 4.14
CA THR A 604 12.02 2.89 2.77
C THR A 604 11.78 4.16 1.95
N GLN A 605 12.46 4.26 0.81
CA GLN A 605 12.17 5.28 -0.20
C GLN A 605 10.74 5.05 -0.73
N VAL A 606 9.80 5.89 -0.31
CA VAL A 606 8.51 5.99 -0.98
C VAL A 606 8.60 7.07 -2.06
N SER A 607 8.30 6.70 -3.31
CA SER A 607 8.16 7.69 -4.38
C SER A 607 7.23 8.80 -3.92
N ALA A 608 7.68 10.06 -4.05
CA ALA A 608 7.14 11.23 -3.35
C ALA A 608 5.67 11.61 -3.68
N SER A 609 4.98 10.77 -4.45
CA SER A 609 3.55 10.79 -4.76
C SER A 609 2.66 10.40 -3.57
N GLY A 610 3.19 9.66 -2.59
CA GLY A 610 2.42 9.11 -1.45
C GLY A 610 2.67 9.82 -0.11
N ALA A 611 3.78 10.53 0.05
CA ALA A 611 4.02 11.35 1.23
C ALA A 611 3.15 12.62 1.14
N ILE A 612 2.26 12.82 2.10
CA ILE A 612 1.54 14.10 2.26
C ILE A 612 2.58 15.15 2.62
N LYS A 613 3.14 15.84 1.62
CA LYS A 613 3.94 17.04 1.84
C LYS A 613 3.05 18.03 2.58
N PRO A 614 3.43 18.53 3.78
CA PRO A 614 2.71 19.64 4.39
C PRO A 614 2.70 20.81 3.39
N SER A 615 1.55 21.46 3.24
CA SER A 615 1.29 22.36 2.11
C SER A 615 2.18 23.61 2.11
N LEU A 616 3.34 23.50 1.46
CA LEU A 616 4.25 24.61 1.17
C LEU A 616 3.83 25.38 -0.10
N VAL A 617 2.77 24.93 -0.77
CA VAL A 617 2.26 25.48 -2.05
C VAL A 617 1.65 26.87 -1.89
N LEU A 618 1.27 27.28 -0.67
CA LEU A 618 0.65 28.57 -0.39
C LEU A 618 1.63 29.76 -0.28
N LEU A 619 2.95 29.53 -0.39
CA LEU A 619 3.96 30.59 -0.22
C LEU A 619 4.65 31.04 -1.52
N VAL A 620 4.68 30.19 -2.57
CA VAL A 620 5.43 30.48 -3.80
C VAL A 620 4.67 31.45 -4.73
N THR A 621 3.33 31.41 -4.74
CA THR A 621 2.51 32.30 -5.57
C THR A 621 2.47 33.76 -5.09
N ALA A 622 2.73 34.01 -3.79
CA ALA A 622 2.77 35.36 -3.22
C ALA A 622 4.07 36.12 -3.55
N LEU A 623 5.21 35.42 -3.63
CA LEU A 623 6.51 36.03 -3.89
C LEU A 623 6.77 36.29 -5.39
N GLY A 624 6.23 35.46 -6.29
CA GLY A 624 6.39 35.63 -7.74
C GLY A 624 5.74 36.90 -8.32
N LEU A 625 4.68 37.42 -7.68
CA LEU A 625 3.98 38.64 -8.13
C LEU A 625 4.53 39.93 -7.51
N GLY A 626 5.37 39.84 -6.47
CA GLY A 626 5.99 41.01 -5.82
C GLY A 626 7.22 41.57 -6.56
N SER A 627 7.92 40.75 -7.34
CA SER A 627 9.19 41.14 -7.99
C SER A 627 9.05 41.57 -9.46
N GLY A 628 7.85 41.52 -10.04
CA GLY A 628 7.57 41.92 -11.43
C GLY A 628 7.13 43.37 -11.63
N LEU A 629 7.09 44.19 -10.57
CA LEU A 629 6.50 45.54 -10.56
C LEU A 629 7.44 46.63 -9.98
N LEU A 630 8.74 46.34 -9.90
CA LEU A 630 9.80 47.26 -9.47
C LEU A 630 11.03 47.25 -10.40
N LEU A 631 10.78 47.14 -11.71
CA LEU A 631 11.70 47.49 -12.80
C LEU A 631 10.96 48.38 -13.81
#